data_AF-A0A946XKY5-F1
#
_entry.id   AF-A0A946XKY5-F1
#
_cell.length_a   1.000
_cell.length_b   1.000
_cell.length_c   1.000
_cell.angle_alpha   90.00
_cell.angle_beta   90.00
_cell.angle_gamma   90.00
#
_symmetry.space_group_name_H-M   'P 1'
#
loop_
_entity.id
_entity.type
_entity.pdbx_description
1 polymer ?
#
loop_
_entity_poly.entity_id
_entity_poly.type
_entity_poly.pdbx_seq_one_letter_code
_entity_poly.pdbx_strand_id
1 'polypeptide(L)'
;MTANDDQVYIDAGWDVRLDAEIKKYPDGVFCMWFNDKWESENFCTFPILSRRWVETLGYLQFPFFEHFFADAWLWMLAKAVGREHYIEDMVVEHRHWKTGKSEKDATYEMHATSEEDSRQARDRAVIDKFERYFLADVEALKAIMKQ
;
A
#
# COMPACT_ATOMS: atom_id res chain seq x y z
N MET A 1 -5.70 4.82 -5.23
CA MET A 1 -5.92 4.27 -3.88
C MET A 1 -6.34 2.83 -4.04
N THR A 2 -5.62 1.91 -3.39
CA THR A 2 -6.10 0.54 -3.21
C THR A 2 -7.23 0.57 -2.18
N ALA A 3 -8.34 -0.09 -2.48
CA ALA A 3 -9.46 -0.16 -1.55
C ALA A 3 -9.95 -1.59 -1.36
N ASN A 4 -10.34 -1.91 -0.13
CA ASN A 4 -10.88 -3.20 0.29
C ASN A 4 -12.28 -3.02 0.89
N ASP A 5 -12.99 -4.14 1.10
CA ASP A 5 -14.34 -4.18 1.66
C ASP A 5 -14.39 -3.96 3.19
N ASP A 6 -13.24 -4.00 3.86
CA ASP A 6 -13.08 -3.74 5.30
C ASP A 6 -12.61 -2.32 5.62
N GLN A 7 -12.72 -1.38 4.68
CA GLN A 7 -12.40 0.04 4.89
C GLN A 7 -13.64 0.92 5.03
N VAL A 8 -13.63 1.81 6.02
CA VAL A 8 -14.71 2.77 6.26
C VAL A 8 -14.18 4.19 6.40
N TYR A 9 -14.61 5.08 5.53
CA TYR A 9 -14.28 6.51 5.58
C TYR A 9 -15.09 7.17 6.70
N ILE A 10 -14.42 7.50 7.80
CA ILE A 10 -15.05 8.09 8.99
C ILE A 10 -15.17 9.61 8.82
N ASP A 11 -14.08 10.24 8.41
CA ASP A 11 -14.02 11.70 8.24
C ASP A 11 -14.51 12.11 6.85
N ALA A 12 -15.39 13.10 6.81
CA ALA A 12 -15.82 13.72 5.56
C ALA A 12 -14.73 14.63 4.98
N GLY A 13 -14.71 14.80 3.66
CA GLY A 13 -13.73 15.67 2.98
C GLY A 13 -12.33 15.08 2.86
N TRP A 14 -12.17 13.76 3.04
CA TRP A 14 -10.91 13.03 2.85
C TRP A 14 -10.30 13.25 1.46
N ASP A 15 -11.14 13.45 0.44
CA ASP A 15 -10.78 13.69 -0.96
C ASP A 15 -10.19 15.09 -1.15
N VAL A 16 -10.85 16.11 -0.62
CA VAL A 16 -10.35 17.49 -0.62
C VAL A 16 -9.05 17.59 0.17
N ARG A 17 -8.97 16.85 1.29
CA ARG A 17 -7.76 16.80 2.12
C ARG A 17 -6.61 16.11 1.40
N LEU A 18 -6.89 15.03 0.66
CA LEU A 18 -5.92 14.35 -0.19
C LEU A 18 -5.43 15.26 -1.32
N ASP A 19 -6.33 15.99 -1.99
CA ASP A 19 -5.95 16.97 -3.03
C ASP A 19 -4.99 18.03 -2.49
N ALA A 20 -5.14 18.44 -1.23
CA ALA A 20 -4.22 19.35 -0.58
C ALA A 20 -2.82 18.74 -0.37
N GLU A 21 -2.72 17.44 -0.05
CA GLU A 21 -1.43 16.74 0.05
C GLU A 21 -0.77 16.53 -1.30
N ILE A 22 -1.54 16.15 -2.32
CA ILE A 22 -1.04 15.94 -3.68
C ILE A 22 -0.29 17.18 -4.20
N LYS A 23 -0.78 18.38 -3.89
CA LYS A 23 -0.15 19.65 -4.28
C LYS A 23 1.27 19.83 -3.72
N LYS A 24 1.66 19.11 -2.66
CA LYS A 24 3.02 19.14 -2.11
C LYS A 24 4.04 18.36 -2.98
N TYR A 25 3.56 17.59 -3.96
CA TYR A 25 4.37 16.76 -4.86
C TYR A 25 4.21 17.22 -6.31
N PRO A 26 4.83 18.36 -6.71
CA PRO A 26 4.70 18.90 -8.06
C PRO A 26 5.30 18.01 -9.15
N ASP A 27 6.21 17.10 -8.79
CA ASP A 27 6.71 16.04 -9.69
C ASP A 27 5.66 14.95 -9.98
N GLY A 28 4.53 14.96 -9.26
CA GLY A 28 3.45 14.01 -9.43
C GLY A 28 3.83 12.58 -9.02
N VAL A 29 4.84 12.37 -8.17
CA VAL A 29 5.24 11.05 -7.67
C VAL A 29 5.03 11.00 -6.17
N PHE A 30 4.11 10.15 -5.70
CA PHE A 30 3.82 10.00 -4.26
C PHE A 30 3.22 8.62 -3.94
N CYS A 31 3.38 8.21 -2.68
CA CYS A 31 2.69 7.10 -2.05
C CYS A 31 2.14 7.57 -0.70
N MET A 32 0.84 7.85 -0.65
CA MET A 32 0.15 8.37 0.53
C MET A 32 -0.71 7.30 1.20
N TRP A 33 -1.02 7.46 2.49
CA TRP A 33 -2.06 6.67 3.16
C TRP A 33 -2.66 7.44 4.34
N PHE A 34 -3.88 7.08 4.71
CA PHE A 34 -4.63 7.68 5.81
C PHE A 34 -4.43 6.92 7.13
N ASN A 35 -4.86 7.53 8.24
CA ASN A 35 -4.94 6.88 9.54
C ASN A 35 -5.98 5.75 9.53
N ASP A 36 -5.52 4.51 9.59
CA ASP A 36 -6.38 3.32 9.51
C ASP A 36 -6.90 2.82 10.88
N LYS A 37 -6.48 3.47 11.98
CA LYS A 37 -6.76 3.07 13.37
C LYS A 37 -6.29 1.66 13.73
N TRP A 38 -5.34 1.11 12.98
CA TRP A 38 -4.67 -0.13 13.32
C TRP A 38 -3.15 0.04 13.22
N GLU A 39 -2.60 0.07 12.01
CA GLU A 39 -1.15 0.24 11.82
C GLU A 39 -0.75 1.73 11.81
N SER A 40 -1.65 2.60 11.36
CA SER A 40 -1.50 4.07 11.36
C SER A 40 -0.19 4.51 10.66
N GLU A 41 0.67 5.28 11.31
CA GLU A 41 1.96 5.71 10.73
C GLU A 41 2.97 4.56 10.54
N ASN A 42 2.75 3.41 11.19
CA ASN A 42 3.71 2.32 11.24
C ASN A 42 3.69 1.45 9.99
N PHE A 43 2.62 1.51 9.18
CA PHE A 43 2.51 0.73 7.94
C PHE A 43 1.53 1.36 6.95
N CYS A 44 1.88 1.33 5.67
CA CYS A 44 1.02 1.81 4.59
C CYS A 44 0.10 0.68 4.11
N THR A 45 -0.93 0.37 4.91
CA THR A 45 -1.88 -0.72 4.63
C THR A 45 -2.67 -0.48 3.34
N PHE A 46 -3.03 0.78 3.07
CA PHE A 46 -3.87 1.16 1.92
C PHE A 46 -3.21 2.24 1.07
N PRO A 47 -2.22 1.88 0.23
CA PRO A 47 -1.49 2.84 -0.58
C PRO A 47 -2.36 3.65 -1.54
N ILE A 48 -2.08 4.95 -1.59
CA ILE A 48 -2.59 5.91 -2.57
C ILE A 48 -1.42 6.34 -3.44
N LEU A 49 -1.30 5.70 -4.60
CA LEU A 49 -0.26 6.00 -5.58
C LEU A 49 -0.72 7.04 -6.60
N SER A 50 0.23 7.85 -7.06
CA SER A 50 0.01 8.75 -8.18
C SER A 50 -0.13 7.98 -9.51
N ARG A 51 -0.83 8.58 -10.48
CA ARG A 51 -0.90 8.04 -11.85
C ARG A 51 0.50 7.88 -12.46
N ARG A 52 1.37 8.88 -12.29
CA ARG A 52 2.73 8.89 -12.86
C ARG A 52 3.55 7.71 -12.33
N TRP A 53 3.40 7.35 -11.05
CA TRP A 53 4.02 6.17 -10.46
C TRP A 53 3.57 4.89 -11.17
N VAL A 54 2.25 4.68 -11.27
CA VAL A 54 1.66 3.47 -11.88
C VAL A 54 2.05 3.33 -13.36
N GLU A 55 2.01 4.43 -14.11
CA GLU A 55 2.40 4.45 -15.53
C GLU A 55 3.90 4.19 -15.73
N THR A 56 4.74 4.61 -14.79
CA THR A 56 6.20 4.41 -14.85
C THR A 56 6.60 2.96 -14.57
N LEU A 57 5.96 2.33 -13.58
CA LEU A 57 6.25 0.93 -13.25
C LEU A 57 5.46 -0.06 -14.13
N GLY A 58 4.38 0.41 -14.76
CA GLY A 58 3.49 -0.44 -15.56
C GLY A 58 2.56 -1.32 -14.74
N TYR A 59 2.48 -1.11 -13.42
CA TYR A 59 1.63 -1.87 -12.51
C TYR A 59 1.19 -1.03 -11.30
N LEU A 60 0.03 -1.36 -10.72
CA LEU A 60 -0.42 -0.82 -9.43
C LEU A 60 0.15 -1.62 -8.25
N GLN A 61 0.10 -2.95 -8.35
CA GLN A 61 0.68 -3.89 -7.40
C GLN A 61 1.65 -4.80 -8.15
N PHE A 62 2.77 -5.17 -7.52
CA PHE A 62 3.76 -6.00 -8.17
C PHE A 62 3.15 -7.35 -8.56
N PRO A 63 3.18 -7.75 -9.84
CA PRO A 63 2.30 -8.80 -10.38
C PRO A 63 2.68 -10.20 -9.93
N PHE A 64 3.79 -10.37 -9.23
CA PHE A 64 4.27 -11.68 -8.80
C PHE A 64 3.74 -12.10 -7.44
N PHE A 65 3.11 -11.23 -6.64
CA PHE A 65 2.43 -11.63 -5.40
C PHE A 65 1.11 -12.33 -5.70
N GLU A 66 0.80 -13.35 -4.91
CA GLU A 66 -0.47 -14.08 -5.02
C GLU A 66 -1.55 -13.48 -4.12
N HIS A 67 -1.19 -13.05 -2.91
CA HIS A 67 -2.16 -12.57 -1.93
C HIS A 67 -1.59 -11.57 -0.91
N PHE A 68 -0.39 -11.81 -0.39
CA PHE A 68 0.24 -11.06 0.70
C PHE A 68 1.34 -10.12 0.20
N PHE A 69 1.67 -9.11 1.02
CA PHE A 69 2.83 -8.22 0.89
C PHE A 69 2.83 -7.25 -0.31
N ALA A 70 1.74 -7.15 -1.08
CA ALA A 70 1.64 -6.18 -2.17
C ALA A 70 1.74 -4.72 -1.65
N ASP A 71 1.08 -4.44 -0.54
CA ASP A 71 1.16 -3.20 0.25
C ASP A 71 2.57 -2.96 0.81
N ALA A 72 3.18 -3.99 1.42
CA ALA A 72 4.53 -3.92 1.96
C ALA A 72 5.56 -3.57 0.88
N TRP A 73 5.46 -4.16 -0.31
CA TRP A 73 6.33 -3.86 -1.44
C TRP A 73 6.21 -2.40 -1.90
N LEU A 74 4.99 -1.89 -2.02
CA LEU A 74 4.74 -0.49 -2.37
C LEU A 74 5.28 0.46 -1.31
N TRP A 75 5.14 0.11 -0.03
CA TRP A 75 5.67 0.91 1.07
C TRP A 75 7.21 0.92 1.10
N MET A 76 7.84 -0.24 0.83
CA MET A 76 9.30 -0.34 0.68
C MET A 76 9.79 0.53 -0.48
N LEU A 77 9.12 0.50 -1.64
CA LEU A 77 9.45 1.37 -2.77
C LEU A 77 9.33 2.84 -2.38
N ALA A 78 8.24 3.22 -1.71
CA ALA A 78 8.00 4.59 -1.26
C ALA A 78 9.13 5.10 -0.36
N LYS A 79 9.53 4.30 0.64
CA LYS A 79 10.68 4.59 1.51
C LYS A 79 11.99 4.72 0.74
N ALA A 80 12.23 3.82 -0.22
CA ALA A 80 13.46 3.81 -0.99
C ALA A 80 13.64 5.04 -1.89
N VAL A 81 12.53 5.70 -2.27
CA VAL A 81 12.55 6.92 -3.08
C VAL A 81 12.19 8.20 -2.29
N GLY A 82 11.93 8.09 -0.99
CA GLY A 82 11.56 9.22 -0.14
C GLY A 82 10.23 9.86 -0.55
N ARG A 83 9.22 9.02 -0.78
CA ARG A 83 7.88 9.42 -1.23
C ARG A 83 6.75 8.81 -0.39
N GLU A 84 7.07 8.26 0.77
CA GLU A 84 6.09 7.91 1.78
C GLU A 84 5.47 9.18 2.39
N HIS A 85 4.15 9.19 2.54
CA HIS A 85 3.43 10.32 3.09
C HIS A 85 2.20 9.88 3.89
N TYR A 86 2.29 9.97 5.20
CA TYR A 86 1.19 9.64 6.10
C TYR A 86 0.28 10.85 6.34
N ILE A 87 -1.03 10.65 6.18
CA ILE A 87 -2.06 11.66 6.43
C ILE A 87 -2.76 11.31 7.75
N GLU A 88 -2.25 11.87 8.84
CA GLU A 88 -2.67 11.55 10.20
C GLU A 88 -4.10 12.00 10.54
N ASP A 89 -4.50 13.15 9.99
CA ASP A 89 -5.70 13.90 10.40
C ASP A 89 -6.99 13.42 9.74
N MET A 90 -6.93 12.43 8.86
CA MET A 90 -8.09 11.78 8.23
C MET A 90 -8.15 10.30 8.57
N VAL A 91 -9.30 9.86 9.05
CA VAL A 91 -9.54 8.48 9.44
C VAL A 91 -10.29 7.72 8.34
N VAL A 92 -9.63 6.68 7.84
CA VAL A 92 -10.23 5.63 7.01
C VAL A 92 -10.05 4.32 7.76
N GLU A 93 -11.01 4.01 8.62
CA GLU A 93 -10.90 2.92 9.58
C GLU A 93 -10.80 1.55 8.88
N HIS A 94 -9.77 0.79 9.25
CA HIS A 94 -9.62 -0.62 8.92
C HIS A 94 -10.42 -1.48 9.90
N ARG A 95 -11.46 -2.15 9.42
CA ARG A 95 -12.36 -3.00 10.20
C ARG A 95 -12.02 -4.47 10.06
N HIS A 96 -10.76 -4.81 10.33
CA HIS A 96 -10.28 -6.18 10.25
C HIS A 96 -10.73 -7.01 11.46
N TRP A 97 -11.08 -8.29 11.26
CA TRP A 97 -11.56 -9.16 12.34
C TRP A 97 -10.54 -9.32 13.49
N LYS A 98 -9.24 -9.34 13.18
CA LYS A 98 -8.15 -9.37 14.19
C LYS A 98 -8.18 -8.19 15.16
N THR A 99 -8.79 -7.07 14.78
CA THR A 99 -8.94 -5.89 15.65
C THR A 99 -10.24 -5.92 16.47
N GLY A 100 -11.07 -6.97 16.32
CA GLY A 100 -12.37 -7.08 16.98
C GLY A 100 -13.44 -6.16 16.40
N LYS A 101 -13.19 -5.52 15.25
CA LYS A 101 -14.10 -4.57 14.59
C LYS A 101 -15.07 -5.19 13.59
N SER A 102 -14.90 -6.49 13.30
CA SER A 102 -15.76 -7.29 12.43
C SER A 102 -15.68 -8.76 12.84
N GLU A 103 -16.68 -9.54 12.42
CA GLU A 103 -16.65 -11.00 12.55
C GLU A 103 -15.73 -11.59 11.47
N LYS A 104 -15.04 -12.68 11.82
CA LYS A 104 -14.28 -13.43 10.83
C LYS A 104 -15.25 -14.17 9.92
N ASP A 105 -15.13 -13.94 8.61
CA ASP A 105 -16.03 -14.50 7.60
C ASP A 105 -15.39 -15.65 6.79
N ALA A 106 -16.16 -16.19 5.85
CA ALA A 106 -15.72 -17.26 4.97
C ALA A 106 -14.56 -16.85 4.04
N THR A 107 -14.44 -15.58 3.68
CA THR A 107 -13.32 -15.06 2.88
C THR A 107 -12.02 -15.18 3.65
N TYR A 108 -12.01 -14.75 4.92
CA TYR A 108 -10.85 -14.92 5.79
C TYR A 108 -10.50 -16.39 6.06
N GLU A 109 -11.49 -17.28 6.13
CA GLU A 109 -11.26 -18.72 6.28
C GLU A 109 -10.63 -19.34 5.04
N MET A 110 -11.14 -18.99 3.85
CA MET A 110 -10.61 -19.46 2.57
C MET A 110 -9.17 -19.01 2.34
N HIS A 111 -8.81 -17.82 2.85
CA HIS A 111 -7.48 -17.25 2.73
C HIS A 111 -6.55 -17.56 3.92
N ALA A 112 -6.98 -18.40 4.87
CA ALA A 112 -6.15 -18.84 5.97
C ALA A 112 -4.91 -19.61 5.48
N THR A 113 -3.79 -19.41 6.17
CA THR A 113 -2.51 -20.06 5.90
C THR A 113 -2.24 -21.17 6.92
N SER A 114 -1.65 -22.29 6.49
CA SER A 114 -1.14 -23.35 7.35
C SER A 114 0.40 -23.35 7.39
N GLU A 115 1.00 -24.09 8.31
CA GLU A 115 2.46 -24.21 8.43
C GLU A 115 3.11 -24.99 7.26
N GLU A 116 2.36 -25.90 6.62
CA GLU A 116 2.89 -26.82 5.61
C GLU A 116 2.82 -26.28 4.17
N ASP A 117 1.88 -25.36 3.88
CA ASP A 117 1.74 -24.70 2.58
C ASP A 117 1.05 -23.33 2.77
N SER A 118 1.85 -22.26 2.85
CA SER A 118 1.31 -20.90 2.97
C SER A 118 1.66 -20.04 1.76
N ARG A 119 0.61 -19.52 1.13
CA ARG A 119 0.68 -18.38 0.20
C ARG A 119 1.52 -17.23 0.78
N GLN A 120 1.47 -17.04 2.11
CA GLN A 120 2.32 -16.09 2.81
C GLN A 120 3.82 -16.41 2.68
N ALA A 121 4.28 -17.64 2.95
CA ALA A 121 5.69 -17.99 2.80
C ALA A 121 6.15 -17.86 1.33
N ARG A 122 5.30 -18.27 0.38
CA ARG A 122 5.53 -18.11 -1.06
C ARG A 122 5.68 -16.63 -1.45
N ASP A 123 4.77 -15.77 -1.00
CA ASP A 123 4.80 -14.33 -1.28
C ASP A 123 5.96 -13.65 -0.57
N ARG A 124 6.33 -14.10 0.63
CA ARG A 124 7.52 -13.59 1.30
C ARG A 124 8.78 -13.85 0.48
N ALA A 125 8.90 -15.04 -0.11
CA ALA A 125 10.03 -15.39 -0.97
C ALA A 125 10.07 -14.57 -2.28
N VAL A 126 8.93 -14.02 -2.74
CA VAL A 126 8.91 -13.10 -3.90
C VAL A 126 9.72 -11.84 -3.59
N ILE A 127 9.70 -11.35 -2.35
CA ILE A 127 10.46 -10.15 -1.98
C ILE A 127 11.95 -10.34 -2.27
N ASP A 128 12.52 -11.44 -1.75
CA ASP A 128 13.94 -11.73 -1.89
C ASP A 128 14.29 -12.14 -3.33
N LYS A 129 13.45 -12.99 -3.95
CA LYS A 129 13.71 -13.51 -5.31
C LYS A 129 13.68 -12.42 -6.38
N PHE A 130 12.90 -11.37 -6.18
CA PHE A 130 12.72 -10.29 -7.15
C PHE A 130 13.38 -8.97 -6.72
N GLU A 131 14.34 -9.00 -5.78
CA GLU A 131 15.10 -7.81 -5.33
C GLU A 131 15.66 -7.00 -6.51
N ARG A 132 16.14 -7.66 -7.57
CA ARG A 132 16.62 -6.97 -8.77
C ARG A 132 15.55 -6.09 -9.43
N TYR A 133 14.29 -6.54 -9.45
CA TYR A 133 13.17 -5.76 -9.99
C TYR A 133 12.83 -4.59 -9.05
N PHE A 134 12.83 -4.83 -7.74
CA PHE A 134 12.68 -3.77 -6.75
C PHE A 134 13.69 -2.64 -6.98
N LEU A 135 14.98 -2.97 -7.12
CA LEU A 135 16.03 -1.99 -7.38
C LEU A 135 15.83 -1.26 -8.73
N ALA A 136 15.37 -1.98 -9.76
CA ALA A 136 15.06 -1.37 -11.05
C ALA A 136 13.90 -0.36 -10.95
N ASP A 137 12.84 -0.71 -10.21
CA ASP A 137 11.68 0.15 -10.00
C ASP A 137 12.04 1.40 -9.17
N VAL A 138 12.89 1.24 -8.16
CA VAL A 138 13.45 2.37 -7.39
C VAL A 138 14.17 3.35 -8.32
N GLU A 139 15.01 2.87 -9.23
CA GLU A 139 15.73 3.73 -10.16
C GLU A 139 14.82 4.35 -11.23
N ALA A 140 13.82 3.61 -11.72
CA ALA A 140 12.82 4.14 -12.64
C ALA A 140 12.03 5.31 -12.03
N LEU A 141 11.60 5.18 -10.78
CA LEU A 141 10.92 6.24 -10.04
C LEU A 141 11.84 7.44 -9.77
N LYS A 142 13.08 7.20 -9.33
CA LYS A 142 14.05 8.30 -9.13
C LYS A 142 14.34 9.06 -10.42
N ALA A 143 14.32 8.41 -11.58
CA ALA A 143 14.59 9.05 -12.86
C ALA A 143 13.52 10.09 -13.23
N ILE A 144 12.25 9.81 -12.94
CA ILE A 144 11.13 10.73 -13.23
C ILE A 144 10.99 11.87 -12.21
N MET A 145 11.56 11.72 -11.01
CA MET A 145 11.55 12.74 -9.94
C MET A 145 12.61 13.84 -10.13
N LYS A 146 13.63 13.60 -10.96
CA LYS A 146 14.74 14.54 -11.22
C LYS A 146 14.47 15.55 -12.35
N GLN A 147 13.28 15.49 -12.95
CA GLN A 147 12.83 16.36 -14.03
C GLN A 147 12.01 17.52 -13.46
#